data_AF-A0A7G9A9X2-F1
#
_entry.id   AF-A0A7G9A9X2-F1
#
_cell.length_a   1.000
_cell.length_b   1.000
_cell.length_c   1.000
_cell.angle_alpha   90.00
_cell.angle_beta   90.00
_cell.angle_gamma   90.00
#
_symmetry.space_group_name_H-M   'P 1'
#
loop_
_entity.id
_entity.type
_entity.pdbx_description
1 polymer ?
#
loop_
_entity_poly.entity_id
_entity_poly.type
_entity_poly.pdbx_seq_one_letter_code
_entity_poly.pdbx_strand_id
1 'polypeptide(L)'
;MIKLKPGVDKVTARISDIVENPKKLKFLPNVEAALLPQMYNNDEGDAVVINANYAIDAGLDPVKDPIAVESGENNPYANIITVHRGDEKKKDIVALVDVLHSKEIQDWIRTKYKGAVIPVNN
;
A
#
# COMPACT_ATOMS: atom_id res chain seq x y z
N MET A 1 -0.43 21.87 -3.34
CA MET A 1 0.54 20.96 -2.70
C MET A 1 0.51 21.23 -1.20
N ILE A 2 0.46 20.19 -0.37
CA ILE A 2 0.67 20.32 1.09
C ILE A 2 2.17 20.34 1.38
N LYS A 3 2.58 20.98 2.47
CA LYS A 3 3.98 21.00 2.91
C LYS A 3 4.09 20.47 4.32
N LEU A 4 5.07 19.58 4.55
CA LEU A 4 5.39 19.06 5.86
C LEU A 4 6.46 19.93 6.55
N LYS A 5 6.52 19.85 7.88
CA LYS A 5 7.63 20.42 8.67
C LYS A 5 8.98 19.93 8.11
N PRO A 6 10.00 20.78 8.01
CA PRO A 6 11.33 20.36 7.58
C PRO A 6 11.88 19.23 8.45
N GLY A 7 12.56 18.26 7.84
CA GLY A 7 13.22 17.16 8.55
C GLY A 7 12.30 16.03 9.01
N VAL A 8 11.00 16.09 8.74
CA VAL A 8 10.09 14.96 9.01
C VAL A 8 10.36 13.83 8.03
N ASP A 9 10.59 12.63 8.57
CA ASP A 9 10.61 11.40 7.80
C ASP A 9 9.21 11.13 7.25
N LYS A 10 9.12 10.96 5.93
CA LYS A 10 7.85 10.74 5.23
C LYS A 10 7.14 9.45 5.69
N VAL A 11 7.89 8.45 6.14
CA VAL A 11 7.35 7.17 6.60
C VAL A 11 6.62 7.31 7.95
N THR A 12 7.05 8.25 8.78
CA THR A 12 6.48 8.45 10.13
C THR A 12 5.67 9.75 10.26
N ALA A 13 5.53 10.49 9.16
CA ALA A 13 4.82 11.76 9.09
C ALA A 13 3.35 11.63 9.52
N ARG A 14 2.83 12.65 10.22
CA ARG A 14 1.44 12.72 10.65
C ARG A 14 0.75 13.95 10.08
N ILE A 15 -0.59 13.98 10.15
CA ILE A 15 -1.38 15.17 9.76
C ILE A 15 -0.93 16.42 10.54
N SER A 16 -0.53 16.26 11.81
CA SER A 16 0.01 17.34 12.65
C SER A 16 1.34 17.94 12.18
N ASP A 17 1.99 17.32 11.20
CA ASP A 17 3.25 17.77 10.62
C ASP A 17 3.04 18.62 9.36
N ILE A 18 1.80 18.82 8.92
CA ILE A 18 1.47 19.73 7.82
C ILE A 18 1.62 21.19 8.30
N VAL A 19 2.48 21.96 7.64
CA VAL A 19 2.70 23.40 7.89
C VAL A 19 2.01 24.30 6.88
N GLU A 20 1.75 23.80 5.67
CA GLU A 20 1.03 24.53 4.63
C GLU A 20 -0.03 23.64 3.98
N ASN A 21 -1.26 24.13 3.94
CA ASN A 21 -2.41 23.47 3.31
C ASN A 21 -3.24 24.52 2.54
N PRO A 22 -2.77 25.02 1.39
CA PRO A 22 -3.41 26.13 0.67
C PRO A 22 -4.81 25.79 0.17
N LYS A 23 -5.09 24.50 -0.10
CA LYS A 23 -6.41 24.00 -0.49
C LYS A 23 -7.34 23.74 0.70
N LYS A 24 -6.87 23.95 1.94
CA LYS A 24 -7.63 23.72 3.18
C LYS A 24 -8.28 22.32 3.23
N LEU A 25 -7.57 21.31 2.73
CA LEU A 25 -8.01 19.92 2.73
C LEU A 25 -8.28 19.45 4.15
N LYS A 26 -9.34 18.68 4.34
CA LYS A 26 -9.66 17.98 5.59
C LYS A 26 -9.30 16.51 5.43
N PHE A 27 -8.75 15.91 6.48
CA PHE A 27 -8.34 14.51 6.48
C PHE A 27 -9.18 13.74 7.49
N LEU A 28 -9.68 12.58 7.09
CA LEU A 28 -10.44 11.64 7.94
C LEU A 28 -9.61 10.35 8.10
N PRO A 29 -8.59 10.36 8.99
CA PRO A 29 -7.65 9.23 9.11
C PRO A 29 -8.20 8.04 9.90
N ASN A 30 -9.29 8.22 10.65
CA ASN A 30 -9.81 7.22 11.59
C ASN A 30 -10.93 6.40 10.97
N VAL A 31 -10.67 5.85 9.79
CA VAL A 31 -11.57 4.94 9.08
C VAL A 31 -10.88 3.59 8.97
N GLU A 32 -11.61 2.52 9.28
CA GLU A 32 -11.12 1.17 9.08
C GLU A 32 -10.81 0.92 7.60
N ALA A 33 -9.62 0.41 7.30
CA ALA A 33 -9.13 0.34 5.91
C ALA A 33 -10.04 -0.48 4.98
N ALA A 34 -10.65 -1.54 5.52
CA ALA A 34 -11.61 -2.38 4.79
C ALA A 34 -12.89 -1.66 4.34
N LEU A 35 -13.24 -0.52 4.97
CA LEU A 35 -14.43 0.27 4.63
C LEU A 35 -14.16 1.32 3.55
N LEU A 36 -12.90 1.59 3.22
CA LEU A 36 -12.52 2.65 2.28
C LEU A 36 -13.10 2.45 0.87
N PRO A 37 -13.19 1.23 0.30
CA PRO A 37 -13.86 1.03 -0.99
C PRO A 37 -15.36 1.37 -0.93
N GLN A 38 -16.04 1.06 0.17
CA GLN A 38 -17.44 1.42 0.35
C GLN A 38 -17.61 2.93 0.42
N MET A 39 -16.75 3.62 1.19
CA MET A 39 -16.77 5.08 1.26
C MET A 39 -16.52 5.74 -0.10
N TYR A 40 -15.62 5.18 -0.90
CA TYR A 40 -15.39 5.63 -2.27
C TYR A 40 -16.65 5.46 -3.14
N ASN A 41 -17.27 4.29 -3.12
CA ASN A 41 -18.49 4.02 -3.90
C ASN A 41 -19.71 4.85 -3.47
N ASN A 42 -19.72 5.32 -2.22
CA ASN A 42 -20.78 6.15 -1.65
C ASN A 42 -20.51 7.67 -1.80
N ASP A 43 -19.43 8.07 -2.47
CA ASP A 43 -19.02 9.47 -2.61
C ASP A 43 -18.85 10.20 -1.25
N GLU A 44 -18.39 9.50 -0.21
CA GLU A 44 -18.29 10.05 1.15
C GLU A 44 -17.07 10.99 1.36
N GLY A 45 -16.20 11.12 0.36
CA GLY A 45 -15.08 12.05 0.36
C GLY A 45 -14.65 12.47 -1.04
N ASP A 46 -14.05 13.67 -1.15
CA ASP A 46 -13.59 14.20 -2.45
C ASP A 46 -12.50 13.32 -3.09
N ALA A 47 -11.77 12.56 -2.28
CA ALA A 47 -10.84 11.50 -2.69
C ALA A 47 -10.65 10.51 -1.52
N VAL A 48 -10.41 9.24 -1.83
CA VAL A 48 -10.19 8.17 -0.84
C VAL A 48 -8.86 7.48 -1.16
N VAL A 49 -8.02 7.28 -0.15
CA VAL A 49 -6.74 6.57 -0.28
C VAL A 49 -6.98 5.12 0.14
N ILE A 50 -6.95 4.18 -0.80
CA ILE A 50 -7.35 2.78 -0.57
C ILE A 50 -6.14 1.86 -0.75
N ASN A 51 -5.91 0.92 0.17
CA ASN A 51 -4.91 -0.14 -0.04
C ASN A 51 -5.27 -1.01 -1.25
N ALA A 52 -4.28 -1.40 -2.04
CA ALA A 52 -4.49 -2.16 -3.27
C ALA A 52 -5.25 -3.49 -3.05
N ASN A 53 -5.05 -4.19 -1.93
CA ASN A 53 -5.77 -5.42 -1.63
C ASN A 53 -7.29 -5.17 -1.52
N TYR A 54 -7.71 -4.14 -0.77
CA TYR A 54 -9.13 -3.81 -0.62
C TYR A 54 -9.75 -3.27 -1.90
N ALA A 55 -8.98 -2.52 -2.70
CA ALA A 55 -9.42 -2.08 -4.01
C ALA A 55 -9.70 -3.27 -4.95
N ILE A 56 -8.79 -4.25 -5.01
CA ILE A 56 -8.95 -5.47 -5.81
C ILE A 56 -10.17 -6.28 -5.32
N ASP A 57 -10.32 -6.47 -4.01
CA ASP A 57 -11.44 -7.21 -3.43
C ASP A 57 -12.80 -6.54 -3.72
N ALA A 58 -12.81 -5.21 -3.83
CA ALA A 58 -13.99 -4.42 -4.21
C ALA A 58 -14.21 -4.32 -5.73
N GLY A 59 -13.37 -4.97 -6.55
CA GLY A 59 -13.49 -4.98 -8.01
C GLY A 59 -12.94 -3.74 -8.73
N LEU A 60 -12.19 -2.88 -8.01
CA LEU A 60 -11.48 -1.73 -8.59
C LEU A 60 -10.15 -2.18 -9.20
N ASP A 61 -9.70 -1.50 -10.27
CA ASP A 61 -8.38 -1.66 -10.88
C ASP A 61 -7.40 -0.65 -10.25
N PRO A 62 -6.45 -1.07 -9.39
CA PRO A 62 -5.56 -0.15 -8.68
C PRO A 62 -4.55 0.60 -9.55
N VAL A 63 -4.47 0.28 -10.85
CA VAL A 63 -3.58 0.95 -11.80
C VAL A 63 -4.36 1.97 -12.65
N LYS A 64 -5.63 1.67 -12.95
CA LYS A 64 -6.42 2.48 -13.91
C LYS A 64 -7.43 3.42 -13.25
N ASP A 65 -8.02 3.01 -12.15
CA ASP A 65 -9.09 3.78 -11.51
C ASP A 65 -8.58 4.96 -10.65
N PRO A 66 -7.40 4.89 -9.99
CA PRO A 66 -6.93 5.99 -9.17
C PRO A 66 -6.57 7.25 -9.95
N ILE A 67 -6.85 8.40 -9.36
CA ILE A 67 -6.38 9.72 -9.85
C ILE A 67 -4.88 9.96 -9.59
N ALA A 68 -4.28 9.16 -8.70
CA ALA A 68 -2.86 9.18 -8.37
C ALA A 68 -2.46 7.83 -7.77
N VAL A 69 -1.25 7.36 -8.07
CA VAL A 69 -0.68 6.10 -7.57
C VAL A 69 0.69 6.39 -6.97
N GLU A 70 1.00 5.78 -5.83
CA GLU A 70 2.32 5.87 -5.23
C GLU A 70 3.37 5.16 -6.10
N SER A 71 4.56 5.75 -6.22
CA SER A 71 5.65 5.10 -6.96
C SER A 71 6.07 3.80 -6.26
N GLY A 72 6.28 2.74 -7.06
CA GLY A 72 6.92 1.51 -6.59
C GLY A 72 8.44 1.64 -6.41
N GLU A 73 9.06 2.71 -6.95
CA GLU A 73 10.49 2.94 -6.82
C GLU A 73 10.85 3.50 -5.45
N ASN A 74 11.88 2.94 -4.80
CA ASN A 74 12.35 3.34 -3.46
C ASN A 74 11.22 3.35 -2.42
N ASN A 75 10.27 2.41 -2.53
CA ASN A 75 9.08 2.33 -1.70
C ASN A 75 9.33 1.43 -0.46
N PRO A 76 9.14 1.94 0.77
CA PRO A 76 9.39 1.20 2.00
C PRO A 76 8.27 0.22 2.41
N TYR A 77 7.18 0.12 1.64
CA TYR A 77 5.95 -0.59 2.01
C TYR A 77 5.82 -1.98 1.38
N ALA A 78 6.93 -2.71 1.24
CA ALA A 78 6.90 -4.11 0.82
C ALA A 78 6.10 -4.94 1.85
N ASN A 79 5.16 -5.77 1.36
CA ASN A 79 4.47 -6.73 2.21
C ASN A 79 5.44 -7.85 2.62
N ILE A 80 5.36 -8.29 3.86
CA ILE A 80 6.31 -9.27 4.44
C ILE A 80 5.60 -10.49 5.01
N ILE A 81 6.33 -11.60 5.07
CA ILE A 81 5.97 -12.74 5.91
C ILE A 81 6.42 -12.43 7.33
N THR A 82 5.51 -12.55 8.29
CA THR A 82 5.82 -12.40 9.73
C THR A 82 5.71 -13.75 10.43
N VAL A 83 6.62 -14.00 11.37
CA VAL A 83 6.66 -15.22 12.18
C VAL A 83 6.94 -14.86 13.63
N HIS A 84 6.70 -15.80 14.55
CA HIS A 84 7.15 -15.65 15.93
C HIS A 84 8.68 -15.60 15.99
N ARG A 85 9.21 -14.86 16.97
CA ARG A 85 10.66 -14.76 17.19
C ARG A 85 11.25 -16.16 17.40
N GLY A 86 12.31 -16.48 16.66
CA GLY A 86 12.98 -17.79 16.69
C GLY A 86 12.55 -18.74 15.57
N ASP A 87 11.45 -18.43 14.87
CA ASP A 87 10.91 -19.27 13.79
C ASP A 87 11.42 -18.88 12.40
N GLU A 88 12.21 -17.80 12.29
CA GLU A 88 12.66 -17.21 11.01
C GLU A 88 13.48 -18.19 10.16
N LYS A 89 14.07 -19.21 10.81
CA LYS A 89 14.90 -20.24 10.17
C LYS A 89 14.23 -21.61 10.11
N LYS A 90 12.96 -21.74 10.47
CA LYS A 90 12.23 -23.00 10.29
C LYS A 90 12.18 -23.35 8.80
N LYS A 91 12.37 -24.63 8.49
CA LYS A 91 12.57 -25.11 7.11
C LYS A 91 11.37 -24.80 6.21
N ASP A 92 10.17 -24.90 6.74
CA ASP A 92 8.92 -24.57 6.05
C ASP A 92 8.79 -23.06 5.77
N ILE A 93 9.18 -22.21 6.72
CA ILE A 93 9.20 -20.75 6.53
C ILE A 93 10.19 -20.34 5.45
N VAL A 94 11.42 -20.86 5.49
CA VAL A 94 12.44 -20.58 4.47
C VAL A 94 11.97 -21.08 3.10
N ALA A 95 11.43 -22.30 3.02
CA ALA A 95 10.89 -22.84 1.78
C ALA A 95 9.74 -21.99 1.22
N LEU A 96 8.84 -21.48 2.07
CA LEU A 96 7.77 -20.57 1.64
C LEU A 96 8.34 -19.29 1.03
N VAL A 97 9.29 -18.64 1.70
CA VAL A 97 9.92 -17.40 1.20
C VAL A 97 10.65 -17.65 -0.13
N ASP A 98 11.37 -18.76 -0.25
CA ASP A 98 12.07 -19.13 -1.49
C ASP A 98 11.09 -19.32 -2.66
N VAL A 99 9.95 -19.98 -2.42
CA VAL A 99 8.91 -20.15 -3.44
C VAL A 99 8.28 -18.80 -3.81
N LEU A 100 7.98 -17.94 -2.84
CA LEU A 100 7.40 -16.62 -3.09
C LEU A 100 8.34 -15.70 -3.89
N HIS A 101 9.65 -15.87 -3.74
CA HIS A 101 10.66 -15.16 -4.54
C HIS A 101 11.04 -15.87 -5.84
N SER A 102 10.52 -17.07 -6.12
CA SER A 102 10.82 -17.79 -7.36
C SER A 102 10.35 -17.02 -8.60
N LYS A 103 11.09 -17.17 -9.71
CA LYS A 103 10.73 -16.52 -10.98
C LYS A 103 9.30 -16.86 -11.42
N GLU A 104 8.90 -18.12 -11.25
CA GLU A 104 7.57 -18.60 -11.61
C GLU A 104 6.47 -17.83 -10.87
N ILE A 105 6.59 -17.70 -9.54
CA ILE A 105 5.61 -16.98 -8.73
C ILE A 105 5.63 -15.48 -9.03
N GLN A 106 6.81 -14.88 -9.19
CA GLN A 106 6.92 -13.47 -9.56
C GLN A 106 6.29 -13.16 -10.93
N ASP A 107 6.52 -14.00 -11.93
CA ASP A 107 5.92 -13.86 -13.27
C ASP A 107 4.39 -14.02 -13.21
N TRP A 108 3.91 -14.97 -12.41
CA TRP A 108 2.49 -15.17 -12.17
C TRP A 108 1.85 -13.93 -11.52
N ILE A 109 2.48 -13.34 -10.50
CA ILE A 109 2.01 -12.10 -9.85
C ILE A 109 1.88 -10.97 -10.88
N ARG A 110 2.92 -10.76 -11.70
CA ARG A 110 2.92 -9.71 -12.73
C ARG A 110 1.79 -9.91 -13.75
N THR A 111 1.54 -11.16 -14.14
CA THR A 111 0.49 -11.51 -15.11
C THR A 111 -0.90 -11.35 -14.51
N LYS A 112 -1.08 -11.85 -13.28
CA LYS A 112 -2.38 -11.88 -12.59
C LYS A 112 -2.85 -10.47 -12.24
N TYR A 113 -1.97 -9.66 -11.67
CA TYR A 113 -2.32 -8.35 -11.11
C TYR A 113 -1.95 -7.18 -12.00
N LYS A 114 -1.30 -7.42 -13.16
CA LYS A 114 -1.08 -6.42 -14.23
C LYS A 114 -0.49 -5.08 -13.74
N GLY A 115 0.40 -5.13 -12.76
CA GLY A 115 1.05 -3.96 -12.16
C GLY A 115 0.43 -3.47 -10.85
N ALA A 116 -0.76 -3.94 -10.46
CA ALA A 116 -1.36 -3.61 -9.15
C ALA A 116 -0.62 -4.26 -7.97
N VAL A 117 0.10 -5.34 -8.21
CA VAL A 117 0.99 -5.99 -7.24
C VAL A 117 2.36 -6.13 -7.88
N ILE A 118 3.39 -5.63 -7.19
CA ILE A 118 4.77 -5.59 -7.67
C ILE A 118 5.60 -6.54 -6.79
N PRO A 119 6.13 -7.65 -7.33
CA PRO A 119 7.00 -8.52 -6.56
C PRO A 119 8.35 -7.83 -6.31
N VAL A 120 8.91 -8.08 -5.13
CA VAL A 120 10.22 -7.57 -4.68
C VAL A 120 11.26 -8.68 -4.73
N ASN A 121 12.53 -8.28 -4.83
CA ASN A 121 13.66 -9.18 -4.69
C ASN A 121 14.27 -9.02 -3.29
N ASN A 122 15.06 -10.03 -2.89
CA ASN A 122 15.90 -9.99 -1.67
C ASN A 122 16.96 -8.90 -1.72
#